data_AF-A0A2S2N6W7-F1
#
_entry.id   AF-A0A2S2N6W7-F1
#
_cell.length_a   1.000
_cell.length_b   1.000
_cell.length_c   1.000
_cell.angle_alpha   90.00
_cell.angle_beta   90.00
_cell.angle_gamma   90.00
#
_symmetry.space_group_name_H-M   'P 1'
#
loop_
_entity.id
_entity.type
_entity.pdbx_description
1 polymer ?
#
loop_
_entity_poly.entity_id
_entity_poly.type
_entity_poly.pdbx_seq_one_letter_code
_entity_poly.pdbx_strand_id
1 'polypeptide(L)'
;MATDEKNFFQKTIQHLARSLASQKDIPWEKIQTLYALCPQEGHQGVFKMDQRGQDSIIALGIYLLESNFQHVDHILPYLLKLLNGLGKIQWVDEIKYFPRERIPVAERMSFCLNTLLTDIATRYPVSREKIIEAQIKCLSKLSNIIRSAKSDKLNDITKTTLCKATIPCFIGLARSMGRATLSDPPLLCRLFPKPSAPIQQTPVPIPDLNIPKKKSFSNFRSIIPRSLSLNLNLASLDVMTLSSLDPMNDLNNRMIYKSECKLGSQSPNNMSNYFFFKYGSSFNQFPYTRFTDSSIDHKSSTLMFPLGHLQTVLSIAKKILTSDVLGFVDSLALEFHISGESKTFCYRSFSEILNLVIASLLRELLQYQQDLPLPFTKDVQEFIKDLFLNGQTELQSGVLQDTSEREDKESHLTTINKFKINVLANAACVDLLVWATRDESGADNLCGRLMEKINSSNNVKQALAHMPLILVCMEGLGKLSEKFPS
;
A
#
# COMPACT_ATOMS: atom_id res chain seq x y z
N MET A 1 -27.59 4.37 1.27
CA MET A 1 -27.90 4.78 2.65
C MET A 1 -27.02 4.06 3.67
N ALA A 2 -26.91 2.72 3.69
CA ALA A 2 -26.05 2.00 4.66
C ALA A 2 -24.52 2.20 4.49
N THR A 3 -24.04 2.62 3.31
CA THR A 3 -22.62 2.91 3.05
C THR A 3 -22.16 4.26 3.62
N ASP A 4 -23.07 5.24 3.75
CA ASP A 4 -22.74 6.56 4.28
C ASP A 4 -22.56 6.55 5.81
N GLU A 5 -23.37 5.75 6.53
CA GLU A 5 -23.21 5.59 7.98
C GLU A 5 -21.91 4.88 8.38
N LYS A 6 -21.43 3.93 7.56
CA LYS A 6 -20.15 3.23 7.82
C LYS A 6 -18.95 4.16 7.67
N ASN A 7 -18.99 5.04 6.68
CA ASN A 7 -17.98 6.09 6.53
C ASN A 7 -18.13 7.20 7.59
N PHE A 8 -19.32 7.38 8.16
CA PHE A 8 -19.56 8.41 9.17
C PHE A 8 -18.75 8.19 10.45
N PHE A 9 -18.74 6.96 11.00
CA PHE A 9 -17.94 6.65 12.19
C PHE A 9 -16.45 6.89 11.94
N GLN A 10 -15.92 6.34 10.84
CA GLN A 10 -14.52 6.52 10.45
C GLN A 10 -14.13 8.00 10.34
N LYS A 11 -14.94 8.82 9.65
CA LYS A 11 -14.68 10.25 9.52
C LYS A 11 -14.71 10.96 10.87
N THR A 12 -15.72 10.66 11.69
CA THR A 12 -15.91 11.29 13.00
C THR A 12 -14.74 11.03 13.94
N ILE A 13 -14.30 9.76 14.05
CA ILE A 13 -13.20 9.41 14.95
C ILE A 13 -11.85 9.96 14.47
N GLN A 14 -11.64 10.03 13.15
CA GLN A 14 -10.46 10.69 12.58
C GLN A 14 -10.47 12.21 12.78
N HIS A 15 -11.65 12.87 12.76
CA HIS A 15 -11.75 14.29 13.10
C HIS A 15 -11.49 14.53 14.58
N LEU A 16 -12.02 13.68 15.46
CA LEU A 16 -11.75 13.73 16.88
C LEU A 16 -10.24 13.60 17.15
N ALA A 17 -9.58 12.60 16.56
CA ALA A 17 -8.14 12.39 16.70
C ALA A 17 -7.32 13.62 16.28
N ARG A 18 -7.65 14.24 15.14
CA ARG A 18 -6.96 15.45 14.67
C ARG A 18 -7.25 16.69 15.52
N SER A 19 -8.48 16.82 16.01
CA SER A 19 -8.86 17.91 16.91
C SER A 19 -8.20 17.78 18.28
N LEU A 20 -7.97 16.56 18.76
CA LEU A 20 -7.15 16.33 19.94
C LEU A 20 -5.70 16.66 19.59
N ALA A 21 -5.15 16.14 18.49
CA ALA A 21 -3.76 16.37 18.12
C ALA A 21 -3.36 17.86 17.98
N SER A 22 -4.29 18.74 17.62
CA SER A 22 -4.03 20.18 17.51
C SER A 22 -3.87 20.89 18.86
N GLN A 23 -4.30 20.28 19.97
CA GLN A 23 -4.14 20.82 21.31
C GLN A 23 -2.76 20.45 21.87
N LYS A 24 -2.06 21.45 22.45
CA LYS A 24 -0.78 21.23 23.13
C LYS A 24 -1.04 20.74 24.56
N ASP A 25 -0.24 19.77 25.01
CA ASP A 25 -0.20 19.24 26.38
C ASP A 25 -1.57 18.78 26.93
N ILE A 26 -2.24 17.89 26.18
CA ILE A 26 -3.54 17.33 26.60
C ILE A 26 -3.36 16.34 27.75
N PRO A 27 -4.21 16.38 28.80
CA PRO A 27 -4.23 15.34 29.82
C PRO A 27 -4.71 13.98 29.25
N TRP A 28 -4.10 12.90 29.71
CA TRP A 28 -4.38 11.53 29.23
C TRP A 28 -5.87 11.16 29.25
N GLU A 29 -6.64 11.64 30.24
CA GLU A 29 -8.08 11.38 30.40
C GLU A 29 -8.89 11.68 29.14
N LYS A 30 -8.55 12.72 28.39
CA LYS A 30 -9.26 13.08 27.16
C LYS A 30 -8.97 12.08 26.03
N ILE A 31 -7.76 11.55 25.98
CA ILE A 31 -7.31 10.57 24.97
C ILE A 31 -7.75 9.17 25.36
N GLN A 32 -7.96 8.90 26.65
CA GLN A 32 -8.47 7.63 27.15
C GLN A 32 -9.80 7.25 26.50
N THR A 33 -10.63 8.23 26.13
CA THR A 33 -11.85 7.98 25.35
C THR A 33 -11.57 7.37 23.98
N LEU A 34 -10.60 7.89 23.24
CA LEU A 34 -10.15 7.35 21.95
C LEU A 34 -9.46 5.99 22.12
N TYR A 35 -8.64 5.85 23.16
CA TYR A 35 -7.94 4.61 23.49
C TYR A 35 -8.90 3.49 23.88
N ALA A 36 -9.96 3.79 24.64
CA ALA A 36 -10.96 2.82 25.07
C ALA A 36 -11.81 2.25 23.92
N LEU A 37 -11.91 3.00 22.81
CA LEU A 37 -12.57 2.53 21.58
C LEU A 37 -11.69 1.53 20.79
N CYS A 38 -10.40 1.47 21.08
CA CYS A 38 -9.51 0.51 20.46
C CYS A 38 -9.73 -0.92 21.02
N PRO A 39 -9.55 -1.96 20.19
CA PRO A 39 -9.72 -3.35 20.60
C PRO A 39 -8.88 -3.71 21.83
N GLN A 40 -9.54 -4.18 22.88
CA GLN A 40 -8.85 -4.67 24.07
C GLN A 40 -8.58 -6.18 23.96
N GLU A 41 -7.56 -6.61 24.68
CA GLU A 41 -7.18 -8.01 24.74
C GLU A 41 -8.22 -8.80 25.55
N GLY A 42 -8.76 -9.88 24.97
CA GLY A 42 -9.65 -10.78 25.68
C GLY A 42 -8.91 -11.73 26.64
N HIS A 43 -9.65 -12.57 27.37
CA HIS A 43 -9.14 -13.48 28.40
C HIS A 43 -8.05 -14.48 27.95
N GLN A 44 -7.87 -14.68 26.64
CA GLN A 44 -6.88 -15.60 26.07
C GLN A 44 -5.68 -14.91 25.40
N GLY A 45 -5.52 -13.60 25.55
CA GLY A 45 -4.49 -12.87 24.83
C GLY A 45 -4.81 -12.64 23.35
N VAL A 46 -6.11 -12.71 23.00
CA VAL A 46 -6.62 -12.61 21.63
C VAL A 46 -7.35 -11.29 21.47
N PHE A 47 -7.00 -10.55 20.43
CA PHE A 47 -7.73 -9.35 20.03
C PHE A 47 -8.89 -9.74 19.13
N LYS A 48 -10.08 -9.22 19.44
CA LYS A 48 -11.26 -9.29 18.58
C LYS A 48 -11.30 -8.02 17.74
N MET A 49 -11.19 -8.16 16.42
CA MET A 49 -11.09 -7.03 15.50
C MET A 49 -12.38 -6.87 14.70
N ASP A 50 -13.10 -5.80 15.01
CA ASP A 50 -14.28 -5.32 14.29
C ASP A 50 -13.91 -4.12 13.40
N GLN A 51 -14.86 -3.61 12.62
CA GLN A 51 -14.61 -2.45 11.76
C GLN A 51 -14.29 -1.18 12.57
N ARG A 52 -15.03 -0.93 13.66
CA ARG A 52 -14.83 0.26 14.50
C ARG A 52 -13.49 0.23 15.22
N GLY A 53 -13.05 -0.93 15.68
CA GLY A 53 -11.75 -1.12 16.28
C GLY A 53 -10.61 -0.77 15.32
N GLN A 54 -10.71 -1.17 14.05
CA GLN A 54 -9.72 -0.82 13.03
C GLN A 54 -9.65 0.70 12.80
N ASP A 55 -10.80 1.36 12.64
CA ASP A 55 -10.85 2.81 12.45
C ASP A 55 -10.32 3.56 13.68
N SER A 56 -10.58 3.03 14.88
CA SER A 56 -10.08 3.59 16.15
C SER A 56 -8.56 3.50 16.25
N ILE A 57 -7.96 2.37 15.84
CA ILE A 57 -6.49 2.21 15.82
C ILE A 57 -5.86 3.18 14.80
N ILE A 58 -6.44 3.32 13.62
CA ILE A 58 -5.97 4.26 12.60
C ILE A 58 -6.06 5.70 13.14
N ALA A 59 -7.17 6.07 13.76
CA ALA A 59 -7.37 7.38 14.37
C ALA A 59 -6.36 7.64 15.52
N LEU A 60 -6.10 6.64 16.36
CA LEU A 60 -5.08 6.72 17.41
C LEU A 60 -3.68 6.96 16.82
N GLY A 61 -3.36 6.29 15.71
CA GLY A 61 -2.12 6.53 14.97
C GLY A 61 -2.02 7.93 14.38
N ILE A 62 -3.10 8.44 13.78
CA ILE A 62 -3.16 9.82 13.27
C ILE A 62 -2.97 10.83 14.41
N TYR A 63 -3.61 10.61 15.55
CA TYR A 63 -3.42 11.44 16.74
C TYR A 63 -1.93 11.48 17.14
N LEU A 64 -1.29 10.32 17.26
CA LEU A 64 0.10 10.22 17.69
C LEU A 64 1.07 10.95 16.73
N LEU A 65 0.84 10.81 15.43
CA LEU A 65 1.67 11.42 14.38
C LEU A 65 1.45 12.93 14.27
N GLU A 66 0.20 13.42 14.34
CA GLU A 66 -0.11 14.84 14.23
C GLU A 66 0.14 15.63 15.54
N SER A 67 0.12 14.96 16.69
CA SER A 67 0.38 15.59 18.01
C SER A 67 1.87 15.74 18.35
N ASN A 68 2.77 15.33 17.44
CA ASN A 68 4.21 15.21 17.68
C ASN A 68 4.53 14.27 18.86
N PHE A 69 3.97 13.05 18.85
CA PHE A 69 4.32 11.97 19.79
C PHE A 69 3.90 12.19 21.25
N GLN A 70 2.84 12.97 21.50
CA GLN A 70 2.25 13.06 22.83
C GLN A 70 1.74 11.68 23.29
N HIS A 71 1.98 11.33 24.57
CA HIS A 71 1.56 10.07 25.18
C HIS A 71 2.07 8.79 24.48
N VAL A 72 3.23 8.88 23.80
CA VAL A 72 3.89 7.71 23.18
C VAL A 72 4.04 6.55 24.16
N ASP A 73 4.33 6.82 25.43
CA ASP A 73 4.58 5.80 26.44
C ASP A 73 3.38 4.89 26.71
N HIS A 74 2.16 5.37 26.45
CA HIS A 74 0.93 4.55 26.58
C HIS A 74 0.51 3.93 25.25
N ILE A 75 0.61 4.69 24.15
CA ILE A 75 0.07 4.30 22.85
C ILE A 75 0.99 3.29 22.16
N LEU A 76 2.31 3.51 22.17
CA LEU A 76 3.26 2.67 21.45
C LEU A 76 3.32 1.23 21.99
N PRO A 77 3.35 0.96 23.32
CA PRO A 77 3.30 -0.41 23.82
C PRO A 77 2.05 -1.17 23.39
N TYR A 78 0.89 -0.48 23.33
CA TYR A 78 -0.35 -1.06 22.82
C TYR A 78 -0.23 -1.45 21.34
N LEU A 79 0.28 -0.56 20.49
CA LEU A 79 0.49 -0.85 19.06
C LEU A 79 1.46 -2.02 18.82
N LEU A 80 2.54 -2.10 19.61
CA LEU A 80 3.50 -3.21 19.55
C LEU A 80 2.88 -4.54 20.02
N LYS A 81 2.04 -4.49 21.06
CA LYS A 81 1.30 -5.67 21.55
C LYS A 81 0.32 -6.17 20.49
N LEU A 82 -0.38 -5.26 19.81
CA LEU A 82 -1.27 -5.58 18.70
C LEU A 82 -0.51 -6.22 17.54
N LEU A 83 0.65 -5.67 17.16
CA LEU A 83 1.52 -6.26 16.12
C LEU A 83 1.94 -7.68 16.47
N ASN A 84 2.35 -7.93 17.73
CA ASN A 84 2.73 -9.27 18.19
C ASN A 84 1.55 -10.25 18.21
N GLY A 85 0.33 -9.74 18.41
CA GLY A 85 -0.93 -10.48 18.38
C GLY A 85 -1.48 -10.74 16.99
N LEU A 86 -0.92 -10.15 15.92
CA LEU A 86 -1.50 -10.13 14.57
C LEU A 86 -1.88 -11.51 14.01
N GLY A 87 -1.05 -12.53 14.26
CA GLY A 87 -1.31 -13.91 13.82
C GLY A 87 -2.39 -14.67 14.62
N LYS A 88 -2.92 -14.10 15.70
CA LYS A 88 -3.96 -14.70 16.56
C LYS A 88 -5.27 -13.90 16.58
N ILE A 89 -5.36 -12.80 15.84
CA ILE A 89 -6.52 -11.91 15.86
C ILE A 89 -7.75 -12.64 15.33
N GLN A 90 -8.87 -12.50 16.05
CA GLN A 90 -10.17 -12.97 15.59
C GLN A 90 -10.85 -11.85 14.78
N TRP A 91 -11.03 -12.09 13.48
CA TRP A 91 -11.69 -11.15 12.58
C TRP A 91 -13.20 -11.39 12.58
N VAL A 92 -13.97 -10.37 12.96
CA VAL A 92 -15.43 -10.50 13.20
C VAL A 92 -16.25 -10.18 11.97
N ASP A 93 -15.82 -9.17 11.19
CA ASP A 93 -16.60 -8.63 10.07
C ASP A 93 -15.75 -8.48 8.80
N GLU A 94 -16.25 -9.01 7.68
CA GLU A 94 -15.72 -8.77 6.32
C GLU A 94 -16.58 -7.73 5.60
N ILE A 95 -16.54 -6.49 6.08
CA ILE A 95 -17.21 -5.37 5.42
C ILE A 95 -16.20 -4.62 4.56
N LYS A 96 -16.45 -4.58 3.25
CA LYS A 96 -15.70 -3.71 2.33
C LYS A 96 -15.97 -2.23 2.67
N TYR A 97 -14.91 -1.44 2.88
CA TYR A 97 -15.00 0.02 3.04
C TYR A 97 -15.43 0.69 1.74
N PHE A 98 -14.94 0.15 0.62
CA PHE A 98 -15.24 0.65 -0.72
C PHE A 98 -15.94 -0.43 -1.52
N PRO A 99 -16.96 -0.10 -2.34
CA PRO A 99 -17.61 -1.05 -3.24
C PRO A 99 -16.61 -1.79 -4.15
N ARG A 100 -15.44 -1.18 -4.36
CA ARG A 100 -14.36 -1.68 -5.20
C ARG A 100 -13.20 -2.32 -4.42
N GLU A 101 -13.19 -2.34 -3.08
CA GLU A 101 -12.09 -2.92 -2.29
C GLU A 101 -11.86 -4.38 -2.68
N ARG A 102 -10.60 -4.71 -2.96
CA ARG A 102 -10.18 -6.02 -3.48
C ARG A 102 -9.25 -6.78 -2.53
N ILE A 103 -8.80 -6.12 -1.48
CA ILE A 103 -7.80 -6.63 -0.54
C ILE A 103 -8.51 -7.12 0.73
N PRO A 104 -8.13 -8.27 1.31
CA PRO A 104 -8.70 -8.72 2.58
C PRO A 104 -8.47 -7.72 3.70
N VAL A 105 -9.44 -7.64 4.61
CA VAL A 105 -9.41 -6.75 5.77
C VAL A 105 -8.13 -6.95 6.62
N ALA A 106 -7.71 -8.19 6.79
CA ALA A 106 -6.49 -8.55 7.51
C ALA A 106 -5.21 -7.96 6.87
N GLU A 107 -5.11 -8.01 5.54
CA GLU A 107 -3.98 -7.40 4.81
C GLU A 107 -4.01 -5.88 4.93
N ARG A 108 -5.18 -5.24 4.76
CA ARG A 108 -5.31 -3.77 4.90
C ARG A 108 -4.90 -3.31 6.29
N MET A 109 -5.39 -3.96 7.34
CA MET A 109 -5.09 -3.58 8.72
C MET A 109 -3.62 -3.80 9.06
N SER A 110 -3.05 -4.94 8.65
CA SER A 110 -1.62 -5.23 8.80
C SER A 110 -0.76 -4.16 8.11
N PHE A 111 -1.11 -3.80 6.86
CA PHE A 111 -0.45 -2.76 6.10
C PHE A 111 -0.52 -1.39 6.80
N CYS A 112 -1.70 -0.98 7.30
CA CYS A 112 -1.89 0.30 7.98
C CYS A 112 -1.13 0.36 9.31
N LEU A 113 -1.25 -0.68 10.15
CA LEU A 113 -0.56 -0.76 11.44
C LEU A 113 0.96 -0.70 11.26
N ASN A 114 1.47 -1.45 10.29
CA ASN A 114 2.90 -1.48 10.05
C ASN A 114 3.42 -0.18 9.40
N THR A 115 2.63 0.46 8.53
CA THR A 115 2.94 1.80 8.02
C THR A 115 3.01 2.82 9.15
N LEU A 116 2.05 2.80 10.09
CA LEU A 116 2.06 3.65 11.29
C LEU A 116 3.35 3.45 12.11
N LEU A 117 3.69 2.20 12.41
CA LEU A 117 4.90 1.87 13.17
C LEU A 117 6.17 2.32 12.45
N THR A 118 6.22 2.20 11.13
CA THR A 118 7.37 2.63 10.32
C THR A 118 7.49 4.17 10.28
N ASP A 119 6.37 4.90 10.21
CA ASP A 119 6.34 6.35 10.34
C ASP A 119 6.83 6.80 11.74
N ILE A 120 6.39 6.12 12.81
CA ILE A 120 6.86 6.38 14.18
C ILE A 120 8.37 6.11 14.29
N ALA A 121 8.86 4.96 13.81
CA ALA A 121 10.28 4.59 13.89
C ALA A 121 11.20 5.60 13.19
N THR A 122 10.72 6.20 12.11
CA THR A 122 11.47 7.21 11.35
C THR A 122 11.58 8.51 12.12
N ARG A 123 10.46 8.98 12.68
CA ARG A 123 10.32 10.30 13.29
C ARG A 123 10.58 10.33 14.81
N TYR A 124 10.58 9.17 15.46
CA TYR A 124 10.85 9.01 16.89
C TYR A 124 12.01 8.02 17.11
N PRO A 125 13.27 8.49 17.09
CA PRO A 125 14.46 7.63 17.09
C PRO A 125 14.59 6.73 18.33
N VAL A 126 14.12 7.17 19.49
CA VAL A 126 14.26 6.45 20.78
C VAL A 126 13.64 5.06 20.74
N SER A 127 12.55 4.88 20.00
CA SER A 127 11.85 3.59 19.88
C SER A 127 12.12 2.86 18.56
N ARG A 128 13.00 3.39 17.71
CA ARG A 128 13.22 2.88 16.34
C ARG A 128 13.63 1.41 16.32
N GLU A 129 14.66 1.06 17.10
CA GLU A 129 15.18 -0.31 17.15
C GLU A 129 14.13 -1.29 17.67
N LYS A 130 13.42 -0.92 18.74
CA LYS A 130 12.33 -1.72 19.31
C LYS A 130 11.21 -1.98 18.30
N ILE A 131 10.87 -1.00 17.49
CA ILE A 131 9.84 -1.14 16.44
C ILE A 131 10.35 -2.08 15.33
N ILE A 132 11.55 -1.85 14.81
CA ILE A 132 12.15 -2.69 13.75
C ILE A 132 12.22 -4.15 14.21
N GLU A 133 12.71 -4.39 15.43
CA GLU A 133 12.82 -5.73 15.99
C GLU A 133 11.44 -6.40 16.11
N ALA A 134 10.42 -5.68 16.56
CA ALA A 134 9.05 -6.19 16.65
C ALA A 134 8.45 -6.52 15.26
N GLN A 135 8.69 -5.68 14.25
CA GLN A 135 8.27 -5.90 12.87
C GLN A 135 8.86 -7.20 12.29
N ILE A 136 10.16 -7.41 12.51
CA ILE A 136 10.85 -8.61 12.02
C ILE A 136 10.40 -9.85 12.79
N LYS A 137 10.28 -9.77 14.13
CA LYS A 137 9.73 -10.85 14.96
C LYS A 137 8.34 -11.26 14.49
N CYS A 138 7.48 -10.29 14.16
CA CYS A 138 6.15 -10.56 13.63
C CYS A 138 6.21 -11.24 12.25
N LEU A 139 7.07 -10.76 11.34
CA LEU A 139 7.29 -11.36 10.03
C LEU A 139 7.76 -12.82 10.13
N SER A 140 8.74 -13.09 11.02
CA SER A 140 9.22 -14.45 11.31
C SER A 140 8.11 -15.34 11.88
N LYS A 141 7.32 -14.82 12.83
CA LYS A 141 6.22 -15.57 13.46
C LYS A 141 5.15 -15.97 12.44
N LEU A 142 4.71 -15.03 11.61
CA LEU A 142 3.73 -15.31 10.55
C LEU A 142 4.28 -16.30 9.52
N SER A 143 5.54 -16.14 9.10
CA SER A 143 6.21 -17.08 8.19
C SER A 143 6.27 -18.50 8.77
N ASN A 144 6.60 -18.62 10.06
CA ASN A 144 6.65 -19.91 10.73
C ASN A 144 5.27 -20.57 10.82
N ILE A 145 4.21 -19.80 11.10
CA ILE A 145 2.83 -20.32 11.12
C ILE A 145 2.43 -20.84 9.73
N ILE A 146 2.73 -20.10 8.66
CA ILE A 146 2.44 -20.53 7.28
C ILE A 146 3.18 -21.83 6.94
N ARG A 147 4.43 -21.97 7.41
CA ARG A 147 5.24 -23.15 7.14
C ARG A 147 4.85 -24.37 7.98
N SER A 148 4.55 -24.19 9.26
CA SER A 148 4.12 -25.28 10.16
C SER A 148 2.75 -25.82 9.76
N ALA A 149 1.89 -24.96 9.23
CA ALA A 149 0.61 -25.35 8.66
C ALA A 149 0.71 -26.43 7.56
N LYS A 150 1.85 -26.51 6.85
CA LYS A 150 2.07 -27.55 5.83
C LYS A 150 2.27 -28.95 6.43
N SER A 151 2.90 -29.06 7.59
CA SER A 151 3.25 -30.37 8.19
C SER A 151 2.10 -30.99 8.98
N ASP A 152 1.18 -30.17 9.46
CA ASP A 152 0.13 -30.61 10.36
C ASP A 152 -1.15 -30.97 9.59
N LYS A 153 -1.87 -32.00 10.02
CA LYS A 153 -3.24 -32.23 9.56
C LYS A 153 -4.12 -31.10 10.11
N LEU A 154 -4.26 -30.03 9.34
CA LEU A 154 -5.02 -28.86 9.72
C LEU A 154 -6.53 -29.14 9.71
N ASN A 155 -7.20 -28.70 10.77
CA ASN A 155 -8.65 -28.60 10.81
C ASN A 155 -9.13 -27.49 9.87
N ASP A 156 -10.36 -27.60 9.36
CA ASP A 156 -10.89 -26.62 8.41
C ASP A 156 -10.90 -25.18 8.96
N ILE A 157 -11.18 -25.01 10.26
CA ILE A 157 -11.12 -23.70 10.95
C ILE A 157 -9.71 -23.07 10.84
N THR A 158 -8.67 -23.88 10.98
CA THR A 158 -7.28 -23.41 10.90
C THR A 158 -6.86 -23.09 9.48
N LYS A 159 -7.32 -23.87 8.49
CA LYS A 159 -7.14 -23.56 7.06
C LYS A 159 -7.81 -22.24 6.68
N THR A 160 -9.06 -22.06 7.10
CA THR A 160 -9.81 -20.82 6.86
C THR A 160 -9.15 -19.62 7.50
N THR A 161 -8.66 -19.75 8.75
CA THR A 161 -7.90 -18.68 9.43
C THR A 161 -6.60 -18.36 8.70
N LEU A 162 -5.87 -19.39 8.23
CA LEU A 162 -4.63 -19.19 7.50
C LEU A 162 -4.84 -18.43 6.19
N CYS A 163 -5.88 -18.80 5.44
CA CYS A 163 -6.22 -18.23 4.15
C CYS A 163 -6.83 -16.82 4.25
N LYS A 164 -7.76 -16.59 5.19
CA LYS A 164 -8.44 -15.29 5.38
C LYS A 164 -7.62 -14.26 6.16
N ALA A 165 -6.76 -14.70 7.08
CA ALA A 165 -6.09 -13.81 8.02
C ALA A 165 -4.57 -13.89 7.95
N THR A 166 -3.97 -15.04 8.23
CA THR A 166 -2.51 -15.13 8.45
C THR A 166 -1.69 -14.78 7.21
N ILE A 167 -2.02 -15.36 6.04
CA ILE A 167 -1.33 -15.05 4.78
C ILE A 167 -1.57 -13.59 4.36
N PRO A 168 -2.81 -13.06 4.34
CA PRO A 168 -3.06 -11.65 4.11
C PRO A 168 -2.31 -10.72 5.08
N CYS A 169 -2.24 -11.04 6.38
CA CYS A 169 -1.45 -10.28 7.35
C CYS A 169 0.04 -10.25 6.99
N PHE A 170 0.60 -11.38 6.58
CA PHE A 170 2.00 -11.46 6.13
C PHE A 170 2.25 -10.59 4.90
N ILE A 171 1.35 -10.64 3.92
CA ILE A 171 1.41 -9.81 2.70
C ILE A 171 1.37 -8.32 3.08
N GLY A 172 0.44 -7.90 3.94
CA GLY A 172 0.31 -6.50 4.36
C GLY A 172 1.55 -5.97 5.09
N LEU A 173 2.15 -6.83 5.94
CA LEU A 173 3.37 -6.52 6.69
C LEU A 173 4.55 -6.32 5.73
N ALA A 174 4.77 -7.27 4.81
CA ALA A 174 5.85 -7.20 3.84
C ALA A 174 5.69 -6.05 2.83
N ARG A 175 4.44 -5.65 2.49
CA ARG A 175 4.16 -4.51 1.61
C ARG A 175 4.57 -3.16 2.19
N SER A 176 4.59 -3.00 3.52
CA SER A 176 4.77 -1.71 4.20
C SER A 176 6.10 -1.56 4.95
N MET A 177 6.76 -2.67 5.29
CA MET A 177 7.98 -2.65 6.11
C MET A 177 9.13 -1.88 5.45
N GLY A 178 9.83 -1.07 6.26
CA GLY A 178 10.99 -0.29 5.82
C GLY A 178 10.66 0.94 4.96
N ARG A 179 9.38 1.24 4.72
CA ARG A 179 8.93 2.38 3.92
C ARG A 179 8.51 3.54 4.81
N ALA A 180 9.16 4.69 4.69
CA ALA A 180 8.79 5.90 5.43
C ALA A 180 9.11 7.16 4.66
N THR A 181 8.42 8.25 4.98
CA THR A 181 8.71 9.58 4.40
C THR A 181 9.07 10.59 5.49
N LEU A 182 10.17 11.32 5.27
CA LEU A 182 10.53 12.48 6.08
C LEU A 182 9.74 13.73 5.68
N SER A 183 9.23 13.80 4.45
CA SER A 183 8.41 14.92 3.99
C SER A 183 7.03 14.85 4.64
N ASP A 184 6.60 15.95 5.26
CA ASP A 184 5.26 16.04 5.81
C ASP A 184 4.19 16.08 4.70
N PRO A 185 3.03 15.44 4.89
CA PRO A 185 2.63 14.62 6.05
C PRO A 185 3.18 13.17 6.01
N PRO A 186 3.26 12.46 7.15
CA PRO A 186 3.65 11.03 7.23
C PRO A 186 2.82 10.13 6.31
N LEU A 187 3.32 8.92 5.97
CA LEU A 187 2.66 8.03 5.00
C LEU A 187 1.24 7.65 5.42
N LEU A 188 1.02 7.33 6.70
CA LEU A 188 -0.32 7.04 7.20
C LEU A 188 -1.27 8.24 7.03
N CYS A 189 -0.79 9.45 7.30
CA CYS A 189 -1.57 10.68 7.12
C CYS A 189 -1.80 11.00 5.64
N ARG A 190 -0.97 10.50 4.71
CA ARG A 190 -1.24 10.54 3.26
C ARG A 190 -2.32 9.54 2.84
N LEU A 191 -2.37 8.37 3.48
CA LEU A 191 -3.45 7.38 3.26
C LEU A 191 -4.80 7.91 3.72
N PHE A 192 -4.80 8.65 4.84
CA PHE A 192 -5.98 9.26 5.44
C PHE A 192 -5.79 10.78 5.48
N PRO A 193 -6.04 11.49 4.35
CA PRO A 193 -5.84 12.93 4.28
C PRO A 193 -6.83 13.69 5.17
N LYS A 194 -6.49 14.95 5.48
CA LYS A 194 -7.41 15.88 6.15
C LYS A 194 -8.62 16.11 5.26
N PRO A 195 -9.84 16.21 5.82
CA PRO A 195 -11.01 16.59 5.03
C PRO A 195 -10.75 17.94 4.36
N SER A 196 -11.14 18.07 3.10
CA SER A 196 -11.24 19.39 2.48
C SER A 196 -12.21 20.24 3.29
N ALA A 197 -11.84 21.49 3.59
CA ALA A 197 -12.78 22.44 4.16
C ALA A 197 -14.04 22.47 3.28
N PRO A 198 -15.25 22.56 3.86
CA PRO A 198 -16.47 22.65 3.08
C PRO A 198 -16.35 23.86 2.16
N ILE A 199 -16.23 23.60 0.86
CA ILE A 199 -16.28 24.64 -0.15
C ILE A 199 -17.68 25.21 -0.05
N GLN A 200 -17.80 26.49 0.31
CA GLN A 200 -19.05 27.21 0.12
C GLN A 200 -19.37 27.12 -1.36
N GLN A 201 -20.33 26.28 -1.73
CA GLN A 201 -20.82 26.22 -3.08
C GLN A 201 -21.43 27.59 -3.38
N THR A 202 -20.69 28.46 -4.08
CA THR A 202 -21.31 29.54 -4.81
C THR A 202 -22.27 28.87 -5.80
N PRO A 203 -23.56 29.21 -5.76
CA PRO A 203 -24.53 28.56 -6.63
C PRO A 203 -24.11 28.78 -8.08
N VAL A 204 -23.74 27.69 -8.76
CA VAL A 204 -23.56 27.69 -10.21
C VAL A 204 -24.91 28.11 -10.81
N PRO A 205 -24.99 29.14 -11.66
CA PRO A 205 -26.21 29.45 -12.38
C PRO A 205 -26.51 28.25 -13.28
N ILE A 206 -27.50 27.44 -12.90
CA ILE A 206 -28.05 26.40 -13.76
C ILE A 206 -28.80 27.16 -14.86
N PRO A 207 -28.44 27.01 -16.15
CA PRO A 207 -29.29 27.51 -17.24
C PRO A 207 -30.64 26.79 -17.14
N ASP A 208 -31.72 27.56 -17.16
CA ASP A 208 -33.11 27.15 -16.90
C ASP A 208 -33.45 25.70 -17.31
N LEU A 209 -33.50 24.82 -16.30
CA LEU A 209 -34.32 23.61 -16.35
C LEU A 209 -35.32 23.71 -15.21
N ASN A 210 -36.60 23.72 -15.58
CA ASN A 210 -37.76 23.77 -14.68
C ASN A 210 -37.74 22.63 -13.65
N ILE A 211 -37.01 22.82 -12.56
CA ILE A 211 -37.04 21.97 -11.37
C ILE A 211 -37.65 22.82 -10.24
N PRO A 212 -38.66 22.32 -9.50
CA PRO A 212 -39.31 23.09 -8.45
C PRO A 212 -38.28 23.44 -7.36
N LYS A 213 -38.02 24.75 -7.21
CA LYS A 213 -37.07 25.31 -6.24
C LYS A 213 -37.43 24.84 -4.82
N LYS A 214 -36.58 24.02 -4.20
CA LYS A 214 -36.65 23.76 -2.76
C LYS A 214 -36.36 25.07 -2.03
N LYS A 215 -37.35 25.58 -1.29
CA LYS A 215 -37.24 26.81 -0.49
C LYS A 215 -36.16 26.64 0.58
N SER A 216 -35.03 27.31 0.40
CA SER A 216 -34.02 27.50 1.44
C SER A 216 -34.52 28.54 2.45
N PHE A 217 -34.51 28.20 3.74
CA PHE A 217 -34.92 29.07 4.84
C PHE A 217 -33.82 30.08 5.19
N SER A 218 -33.51 31.00 4.28
CA SER A 218 -32.77 32.22 4.62
C SER A 218 -33.64 33.44 4.34
N ASN A 219 -34.51 33.75 5.31
CA ASN A 219 -35.23 35.01 5.38
C ASN A 219 -34.45 36.04 6.22
N PHE A 220 -33.13 36.13 6.03
CA PHE A 220 -32.41 37.32 6.46
C PHE A 220 -32.50 38.36 5.36
N ARG A 221 -33.41 39.33 5.52
CA ARG A 221 -33.34 40.55 4.73
C ARG A 221 -32.05 41.27 5.14
N SER A 222 -31.23 41.62 4.15
CA SER A 222 -30.06 42.47 4.35
C SER A 222 -30.45 43.72 5.15
N ILE A 223 -29.78 43.93 6.29
CA ILE A 223 -29.94 45.11 7.15
C ILE A 223 -29.12 46.30 6.59
N ILE A 224 -28.47 46.11 5.42
CA ILE A 224 -27.61 47.13 4.82
C ILE A 224 -28.47 48.11 4.00
N PRO A 225 -28.47 49.41 4.33
CA PRO A 225 -29.18 50.44 3.55
C PRO A 225 -28.64 50.50 2.11
N ARG A 226 -29.53 50.75 1.13
CA ARG A 226 -29.18 50.93 -0.30
C ARG A 226 -28.09 51.98 -0.55
N SER A 227 -27.86 52.89 0.38
CA SER A 227 -26.80 53.91 0.31
C SER A 227 -25.38 53.35 0.48
N LEU A 228 -25.22 52.10 0.97
CA LEU A 228 -23.90 51.47 1.18
C LEU A 228 -23.57 50.36 0.17
N SER A 229 -24.52 49.97 -0.69
CA SER A 229 -24.33 48.87 -1.65
C SER A 229 -23.54 49.24 -2.91
N LEU A 230 -23.25 50.52 -3.14
CA LEU A 230 -22.57 50.97 -4.37
C LEU A 230 -21.04 50.87 -4.30
N ASN A 231 -20.45 50.64 -3.12
CA ASN A 231 -18.98 50.63 -2.93
C ASN A 231 -18.36 49.22 -2.84
N LEU A 232 -19.14 48.16 -3.03
CA LEU A 232 -18.62 46.79 -3.06
C LEU A 232 -18.43 46.36 -4.53
N ASN A 233 -17.24 46.62 -5.06
CA ASN A 233 -16.82 46.19 -6.40
C ASN A 233 -16.89 44.66 -6.54
N LEU A 234 -17.95 44.15 -7.17
CA LEU A 234 -18.10 42.76 -7.57
C LEU A 234 -17.95 42.62 -9.09
N ALA A 235 -16.82 43.09 -9.63
CA ALA A 235 -16.58 43.19 -11.07
C ALA A 235 -15.17 42.73 -11.48
N SER A 236 -14.69 41.59 -10.96
CA SER A 236 -13.39 41.04 -11.36
C SER A 236 -13.37 39.51 -11.45
N LEU A 237 -14.32 38.91 -12.19
CA LEU A 237 -14.18 37.51 -12.58
C LEU A 237 -14.91 37.22 -13.91
N ASP A 238 -14.35 37.69 -15.01
CA ASP A 238 -14.84 37.32 -16.36
C ASP A 238 -13.70 37.24 -17.39
N VAL A 239 -12.64 36.49 -17.06
CA VAL A 239 -11.62 36.06 -18.02
C VAL A 239 -11.20 34.62 -17.69
N MET A 240 -11.88 33.63 -18.27
CA MET A 240 -11.36 32.30 -18.68
C MET A 240 -12.51 31.32 -18.98
N THR A 241 -13.17 31.48 -20.13
CA THR A 241 -14.08 30.47 -20.69
C THR A 241 -13.93 30.40 -22.20
N LEU A 242 -12.85 29.80 -22.70
CA LEU A 242 -12.74 29.31 -24.08
C LEU A 242 -11.74 28.14 -24.16
N SER A 243 -12.23 26.90 -24.04
CA SER A 243 -11.70 25.69 -24.73
C SER A 243 -12.38 24.42 -24.20
N SER A 244 -13.62 24.21 -24.62
CA SER A 244 -14.25 22.88 -24.62
C SER A 244 -14.59 22.55 -26.05
N LEU A 245 -14.01 21.47 -26.59
CA LEU A 245 -14.55 20.55 -27.60
C LEU A 245 -13.41 19.62 -28.05
N ASP A 246 -13.45 18.34 -27.64
CA ASP A 246 -12.93 17.27 -28.50
C ASP A 246 -13.54 15.89 -28.14
N PRO A 247 -13.92 15.05 -29.14
CA PRO A 247 -14.62 13.79 -28.97
C PRO A 247 -13.66 12.59 -28.99
N MET A 248 -13.15 12.16 -27.83
CA MET A 248 -12.43 10.87 -27.67
C MET A 248 -12.74 10.22 -26.31
N ASN A 249 -14.00 9.82 -26.12
CA ASN A 249 -14.49 9.36 -24.83
C ASN A 249 -14.22 7.88 -24.50
N ASP A 250 -13.63 7.10 -25.42
CA ASP A 250 -13.34 5.67 -25.19
C ASP A 250 -11.90 5.37 -24.73
N LEU A 251 -11.00 6.36 -24.73
CA LEU A 251 -9.66 6.23 -24.13
C LEU A 251 -9.61 6.69 -22.66
N ASN A 252 -10.67 7.36 -22.19
CA ASN A 252 -10.71 8.07 -20.91
C ASN A 252 -10.70 7.16 -19.68
N ASN A 253 -11.18 5.92 -19.75
CA ASN A 253 -11.13 5.03 -18.59
C ASN A 253 -9.71 4.57 -18.21
N ARG A 254 -8.73 4.68 -19.11
CA ARG A 254 -7.30 4.44 -18.79
C ARG A 254 -6.53 5.71 -18.42
N MET A 255 -7.00 6.89 -18.81
CA MET A 255 -6.35 8.17 -18.47
C MET A 255 -6.78 8.76 -17.14
N ILE A 256 -7.95 8.43 -16.58
CA ILE A 256 -8.38 8.96 -15.26
C ILE A 256 -7.33 8.66 -14.16
N TYR A 257 -6.67 7.49 -14.18
CA TYR A 257 -5.61 7.18 -13.21
C TYR A 257 -4.22 7.73 -13.54
N LYS A 258 -3.97 8.17 -14.79
CA LYS A 258 -2.68 8.82 -15.16
C LYS A 258 -2.74 10.34 -15.04
N SER A 259 -3.90 10.96 -15.22
CA SER A 259 -4.09 12.40 -15.06
C SER A 259 -4.31 12.84 -13.61
N GLU A 260 -4.77 11.96 -12.71
CA GLU A 260 -4.81 12.27 -11.26
C GLU A 260 -3.41 12.25 -10.58
N CYS A 261 -2.37 11.87 -11.30
CA CYS A 261 -0.99 11.79 -10.79
C CYS A 261 0.01 12.59 -11.64
N LYS A 262 -0.45 13.57 -12.43
CA LYS A 262 0.43 14.55 -13.06
C LYS A 262 -0.12 15.95 -12.86
N LEU A 263 0.81 16.85 -12.53
CA LEU A 263 0.67 18.27 -12.19
C LEU A 263 0.30 18.54 -10.72
N GLY A 264 1.18 19.31 -10.07
CA GLY A 264 0.98 19.77 -8.71
C GLY A 264 -0.34 20.55 -8.56
N SER A 265 -0.96 20.36 -7.40
CA SER A 265 -2.24 20.92 -6.94
C SER A 265 -3.50 20.10 -7.26
N GLN A 266 -4.22 19.73 -6.18
CA GLN A 266 -5.58 19.13 -6.12
C GLN A 266 -5.65 17.65 -6.62
N SER A 267 -5.82 16.57 -5.84
CA SER A 267 -6.48 16.32 -4.56
C SER A 267 -5.92 15.02 -3.93
N PRO A 268 -5.55 14.98 -2.64
CA PRO A 268 -5.04 13.79 -1.95
C PRO A 268 -6.12 12.72 -1.65
N ASN A 269 -7.37 12.92 -2.08
CA ASN A 269 -8.54 12.16 -1.60
C ASN A 269 -8.66 10.69 -2.07
N ASN A 270 -7.73 10.16 -2.88
CA ASN A 270 -7.87 8.82 -3.47
C ASN A 270 -6.67 7.85 -3.25
N MET A 271 -5.67 8.21 -2.44
CA MET A 271 -4.49 7.36 -2.26
C MET A 271 -4.81 6.02 -1.58
N SER A 272 -5.63 6.05 -0.53
CA SER A 272 -6.15 4.85 0.16
C SER A 272 -6.94 3.97 -0.79
N ASN A 273 -7.78 4.55 -1.66
CA ASN A 273 -8.51 3.80 -2.68
C ASN A 273 -7.57 2.99 -3.58
N TYR A 274 -6.46 3.58 -4.03
CA TYR A 274 -5.49 2.84 -4.85
C TYR A 274 -4.82 1.69 -4.10
N PHE A 275 -4.35 1.93 -2.87
CA PHE A 275 -3.62 0.92 -2.10
C PHE A 275 -4.49 -0.27 -1.67
N PHE A 276 -5.80 -0.07 -1.54
CA PHE A 276 -6.77 -1.08 -1.15
C PHE A 276 -7.54 -1.68 -2.35
N PHE A 277 -7.40 -1.08 -3.54
CA PHE A 277 -7.95 -1.59 -4.80
C PHE A 277 -6.97 -2.45 -5.59
N LYS A 278 -5.68 -2.08 -5.59
CA LYS A 278 -4.66 -2.74 -6.41
C LYS A 278 -3.83 -3.72 -5.59
N TYR A 279 -3.90 -5.00 -5.93
CA TYR A 279 -3.06 -6.06 -5.36
C TYR A 279 -1.58 -5.74 -5.51
N GLY A 280 -0.80 -6.02 -4.45
CA GLY A 280 0.64 -5.79 -4.46
C GLY A 280 1.03 -4.33 -4.68
N SER A 281 0.11 -3.37 -4.47
CA SER A 281 0.46 -1.96 -4.52
C SER A 281 1.43 -1.62 -3.39
N SER A 282 2.42 -0.82 -3.72
CA SER A 282 3.50 -0.41 -2.82
C SER A 282 3.78 1.06 -2.98
N PHE A 283 4.33 1.69 -1.93
CA PHE A 283 4.61 3.12 -1.96
C PHE A 283 5.64 3.52 -3.02
N ASN A 284 6.35 2.62 -3.70
CA ASN A 284 7.32 3.02 -4.74
C ASN A 284 6.73 3.09 -6.15
N GLN A 285 5.42 2.84 -6.31
CA GLN A 285 4.77 2.89 -7.62
C GLN A 285 4.44 4.32 -8.09
N PHE A 286 4.52 5.33 -7.22
CA PHE A 286 4.25 6.72 -7.61
C PHE A 286 5.52 7.57 -7.62
N PRO A 287 5.74 8.42 -8.64
CA PRO A 287 6.87 9.34 -8.68
C PRO A 287 7.00 10.24 -7.44
N TYR A 288 5.89 10.70 -6.85
CA TYR A 288 5.87 11.54 -5.64
C TYR A 288 6.11 10.79 -4.31
N THR A 289 6.14 9.46 -4.37
CA THR A 289 6.47 8.59 -3.23
C THR A 289 7.73 7.77 -3.49
N ARG A 290 8.26 7.80 -4.72
CA ARG A 290 9.62 7.39 -5.02
C ARG A 290 10.56 8.41 -4.40
N PHE A 291 11.45 7.93 -3.55
CA PHE A 291 12.52 8.73 -2.95
C PHE A 291 13.63 8.97 -3.99
N THR A 292 13.27 9.52 -5.14
CA THR A 292 14.17 9.85 -6.25
C THR A 292 14.16 11.36 -6.50
N ASP A 293 14.12 12.17 -5.44
CA ASP A 293 14.64 13.52 -5.52
C ASP A 293 16.13 13.45 -5.21
N SER A 294 16.93 13.66 -6.24
CA SER A 294 18.40 13.73 -6.22
C SER A 294 18.97 14.90 -5.39
N SER A 295 18.11 15.62 -4.67
CA SER A 295 18.43 16.82 -3.89
C SER A 295 18.35 16.64 -2.37
N ILE A 296 17.89 15.47 -1.88
CA ILE A 296 17.79 15.20 -0.43
C ILE A 296 18.85 14.18 -0.05
N ASP A 297 19.75 14.56 0.86
CA ASP A 297 20.80 13.72 1.46
C ASP A 297 20.26 12.32 1.84
N HIS A 298 20.46 11.34 0.96
CA HIS A 298 19.92 9.98 1.06
C HIS A 298 20.37 9.23 2.33
N LYS A 299 21.43 9.72 2.98
CA LYS A 299 22.02 9.15 4.20
C LYS A 299 21.20 9.44 5.48
N SER A 300 20.33 10.45 5.47
CA SER A 300 19.55 10.85 6.65
C SER A 300 18.10 10.37 6.65
N SER A 301 17.61 9.84 5.52
CA SER A 301 16.19 9.76 5.19
C SER A 301 15.57 8.37 5.19
N THR A 302 16.36 7.32 5.43
CA THR A 302 15.91 5.93 5.30
C THR A 302 16.13 5.15 6.60
N LEU A 303 15.14 4.34 6.97
CA LEU A 303 15.27 3.41 8.09
C LEU A 303 16.34 2.37 7.73
N MET A 304 17.48 2.46 8.39
CA MET A 304 18.58 1.52 8.19
C MET A 304 18.36 0.27 9.04
N PHE A 305 18.47 -0.91 8.41
CA PHE A 305 18.30 -2.19 9.09
C PHE A 305 19.68 -2.82 9.33
N PRO A 306 20.01 -3.18 10.58
CA PRO A 306 21.19 -3.97 10.90
C PRO A 306 21.31 -5.24 10.04
N LEU A 307 22.54 -5.67 9.75
CA LEU A 307 22.80 -6.86 8.92
C LEU A 307 22.06 -8.11 9.41
N GLY A 308 22.02 -8.37 10.73
CA GLY A 308 21.34 -9.55 11.27
C GLY A 308 19.83 -9.55 10.99
N HIS A 309 19.22 -8.36 10.93
CA HIS A 309 17.83 -8.19 10.54
C HIS A 309 17.63 -8.46 9.04
N LEU A 310 18.52 -7.95 8.18
CA LEU A 310 18.48 -8.22 6.73
C LEU A 310 18.66 -9.72 6.42
N GLN A 311 19.59 -10.39 7.11
CA GLN A 311 19.80 -11.85 6.99
C GLN A 311 18.55 -12.64 7.42
N THR A 312 17.87 -12.20 8.47
CA THR A 312 16.62 -12.82 8.92
C THR A 312 15.53 -12.68 7.86
N VAL A 313 15.37 -11.50 7.26
CA VAL A 313 14.40 -11.27 6.17
C VAL A 313 14.72 -12.11 4.94
N LEU A 314 15.99 -12.20 4.53
CA LEU A 314 16.41 -13.05 3.42
C LEU A 314 16.14 -14.54 3.71
N SER A 315 16.40 -15.01 4.93
CA SER A 315 16.09 -16.38 5.36
C SER A 315 14.58 -16.68 5.26
N ILE A 316 13.74 -15.72 5.67
CA ILE A 316 12.28 -15.84 5.54
C ILE A 316 11.87 -15.91 4.07
N ALA A 317 12.43 -15.03 3.23
CA ALA A 317 12.16 -15.00 1.79
C ALA A 317 12.46 -16.37 1.14
N LYS A 318 13.66 -16.92 1.40
CA LYS A 318 14.08 -18.24 0.89
C LYS A 318 13.17 -19.37 1.37
N LYS A 319 12.68 -19.31 2.61
CA LYS A 319 11.80 -20.36 3.18
C LYS A 319 10.35 -20.28 2.68
N ILE A 320 9.84 -19.08 2.40
CA ILE A 320 8.46 -18.89 1.95
C ILE A 320 8.32 -19.08 0.44
N LEU A 321 9.30 -18.67 -0.35
CA LEU A 321 9.23 -18.73 -1.82
C LEU A 321 9.70 -20.08 -2.42
N THR A 322 9.75 -21.15 -1.62
CA THR A 322 9.97 -22.50 -2.16
C THR A 322 8.74 -22.98 -2.90
N SER A 323 8.91 -23.67 -4.04
CA SER A 323 7.82 -24.30 -4.82
C SER A 323 6.85 -25.10 -3.95
N ASP A 324 7.41 -25.78 -2.98
CA ASP A 324 6.79 -26.60 -1.96
C ASP A 324 5.81 -25.88 -1.03
N VAL A 325 6.12 -24.64 -0.63
CA VAL A 325 5.25 -23.80 0.22
C VAL A 325 4.25 -23.06 -0.65
N LEU A 326 4.70 -22.58 -1.80
CA LEU A 326 3.88 -21.89 -2.80
C LEU A 326 2.73 -22.78 -3.29
N GLY A 327 3.01 -24.03 -3.67
CA GLY A 327 1.98 -24.99 -4.09
C GLY A 327 0.96 -25.33 -2.99
N PHE A 328 1.39 -25.38 -1.73
CA PHE A 328 0.50 -25.58 -0.59
C PHE A 328 -0.45 -24.39 -0.38
N VAL A 329 0.08 -23.16 -0.36
CA VAL A 329 -0.77 -21.97 -0.17
C VAL A 329 -1.71 -21.73 -1.34
N ASP A 330 -1.32 -22.09 -2.56
CA ASP A 330 -2.19 -22.00 -3.74
C ASP A 330 -3.31 -23.03 -3.70
N SER A 331 -3.03 -24.25 -3.25
CA SER A 331 -4.06 -25.28 -3.06
C SER A 331 -5.07 -24.84 -2.01
N LEU A 332 -4.61 -24.25 -0.90
CA LEU A 332 -5.50 -23.67 0.12
C LEU A 332 -6.33 -22.49 -0.41
N ALA A 333 -5.73 -21.60 -1.20
CA ALA A 333 -6.45 -20.48 -1.81
C ALA A 333 -7.54 -20.97 -2.76
N LEU A 334 -7.23 -21.99 -3.58
CA LEU A 334 -8.15 -22.57 -4.55
C LEU A 334 -9.31 -23.30 -3.87
N GLU A 335 -9.02 -24.16 -2.87
CA GLU A 335 -10.04 -24.82 -2.04
C GLU A 335 -10.99 -23.79 -1.44
N PHE A 336 -10.44 -22.74 -0.84
CA PHE A 336 -11.21 -21.69 -0.20
C PHE A 336 -12.03 -20.87 -1.21
N HIS A 337 -11.48 -20.59 -2.40
CA HIS A 337 -12.19 -19.89 -3.47
C HIS A 337 -13.38 -20.70 -4.00
N ILE A 338 -13.20 -22.01 -4.22
CA ILE A 338 -14.26 -22.91 -4.70
C ILE A 338 -15.36 -23.08 -3.65
N SER A 339 -15.00 -23.12 -2.36
CA SER A 339 -15.97 -23.28 -1.26
C SER A 339 -17.01 -22.15 -1.21
N GLY A 340 -16.70 -20.96 -1.76
CA GLY A 340 -17.62 -19.82 -1.77
C GLY A 340 -17.92 -19.23 -0.38
N GLU A 341 -17.20 -19.64 0.66
CA GLU A 341 -17.44 -19.25 2.06
C GLU A 341 -17.23 -17.76 2.34
N SER A 342 -16.63 -17.00 1.42
CA SER A 342 -16.51 -15.55 1.51
C SER A 342 -16.77 -14.88 0.17
N LYS A 343 -17.76 -13.97 0.17
CA LYS A 343 -18.06 -13.11 -0.99
C LYS A 343 -16.98 -12.03 -1.21
N THR A 344 -16.08 -11.84 -0.25
CA THR A 344 -15.06 -10.78 -0.26
C THR A 344 -13.65 -11.30 -0.48
N PHE A 345 -13.44 -12.62 -0.49
CA PHE A 345 -12.15 -13.22 -0.78
C PHE A 345 -11.83 -13.17 -2.28
N CYS A 346 -10.66 -12.64 -2.63
CA CYS A 346 -10.31 -12.38 -4.03
C CYS A 346 -9.00 -13.04 -4.49
N TYR A 347 -8.36 -13.85 -3.64
CA TYR A 347 -7.14 -14.57 -3.98
C TYR A 347 -7.47 -15.96 -4.54
N ARG A 348 -7.22 -16.21 -5.83
CA ARG A 348 -7.28 -17.58 -6.39
C ARG A 348 -5.98 -18.36 -6.19
N SER A 349 -4.90 -17.62 -5.96
CA SER A 349 -3.52 -18.07 -5.85
C SER A 349 -2.77 -17.03 -5.02
N PHE A 350 -1.81 -17.46 -4.21
CA PHE A 350 -0.95 -16.58 -3.41
C PHE A 350 0.47 -16.49 -3.98
N SER A 351 0.91 -17.44 -4.81
CA SER A 351 2.30 -17.49 -5.29
C SER A 351 2.78 -16.22 -5.95
N GLU A 352 2.01 -15.69 -6.90
CA GLU A 352 2.41 -14.51 -7.66
C GLU A 352 2.50 -13.26 -6.75
N ILE A 353 1.56 -13.10 -5.82
CA ILE A 353 1.55 -11.96 -4.90
C ILE A 353 2.67 -12.07 -3.85
N LEU A 354 2.97 -13.27 -3.36
CA LEU A 354 4.07 -13.51 -2.43
C LEU A 354 5.42 -13.21 -3.10
N ASN A 355 5.62 -13.68 -4.33
CA ASN A 355 6.81 -13.38 -5.13
C ASN A 355 7.00 -11.86 -5.29
N LEU A 356 5.95 -11.14 -5.71
CA LEU A 356 6.00 -9.69 -5.87
C LEU A 356 6.34 -8.97 -4.56
N VAL A 357 5.63 -9.31 -3.48
CA VAL A 357 5.71 -8.56 -2.23
C VAL A 357 7.04 -8.80 -1.51
N ILE A 358 7.56 -10.02 -1.55
CA ILE A 358 8.87 -10.35 -0.96
C ILE A 358 10.02 -9.75 -1.78
N ALA A 359 9.99 -9.85 -3.11
CA ALA A 359 10.97 -9.17 -3.95
C ALA A 359 10.94 -7.65 -3.73
N SER A 360 9.74 -7.06 -3.65
CA SER A 360 9.57 -5.65 -3.35
C SER A 360 10.09 -5.29 -1.96
N LEU A 361 9.84 -6.11 -0.93
CA LEU A 361 10.35 -5.90 0.42
C LEU A 361 11.88 -5.87 0.44
N LEU A 362 12.53 -6.88 -0.15
CA LEU A 362 13.99 -6.95 -0.22
C LEU A 362 14.55 -5.72 -0.94
N ARG A 363 13.93 -5.30 -2.04
CA ARG A 363 14.33 -4.09 -2.77
C ARG A 363 14.30 -2.87 -1.86
N GLU A 364 13.22 -2.66 -1.10
CA GLU A 364 13.14 -1.48 -0.21
C GLU A 364 14.19 -1.47 0.89
N LEU A 365 14.42 -2.63 1.51
CA LEU A 365 15.36 -2.74 2.62
C LEU A 365 16.81 -2.62 2.17
N LEU A 366 17.12 -2.97 0.92
CA LEU A 366 18.49 -3.09 0.41
C LEU A 366 18.93 -1.91 -0.46
N GLN A 367 18.03 -1.28 -1.23
CA GLN A 367 18.42 -0.26 -2.23
C GLN A 367 19.20 0.94 -1.65
N TYR A 368 19.03 1.24 -0.36
CA TYR A 368 19.71 2.33 0.34
C TYR A 368 20.88 1.87 1.24
N GLN A 369 21.13 0.56 1.32
CA GLN A 369 22.22 0.01 2.13
C GLN A 369 23.54 0.07 1.34
N GLN A 370 24.55 0.68 1.95
CA GLN A 370 25.93 0.69 1.46
C GLN A 370 26.79 -0.25 2.32
N ASP A 371 27.92 -0.70 1.78
CA ASP A 371 28.97 -1.44 2.51
C ASP A 371 28.55 -2.77 3.16
N LEU A 372 27.52 -3.44 2.64
CA LEU A 372 27.15 -4.79 3.08
C LEU A 372 28.24 -5.81 2.71
N PRO A 373 28.42 -6.89 3.51
CA PRO A 373 29.41 -7.93 3.23
C PRO A 373 29.19 -8.60 1.87
N LEU A 374 30.27 -8.82 1.12
CA LEU A 374 30.23 -9.48 -0.19
C LEU A 374 29.53 -10.84 -0.17
N PRO A 375 29.73 -11.73 0.83
CA PRO A 375 29.00 -13.00 0.90
C PRO A 375 27.48 -12.80 0.97
N PHE A 376 27.02 -11.80 1.73
CA PHE A 376 25.59 -11.50 1.84
C PHE A 376 25.02 -10.96 0.52
N THR A 377 25.72 -10.02 -0.13
CA THR A 377 25.24 -9.49 -1.42
C THR A 377 25.21 -10.56 -2.51
N LYS A 378 26.20 -11.47 -2.56
CA LYS A 378 26.18 -12.62 -3.48
C LYS A 378 25.01 -13.55 -3.19
N ASP A 379 24.72 -13.82 -1.92
CA ASP A 379 23.60 -14.67 -1.52
C ASP A 379 22.23 -14.09 -1.92
N VAL A 380 22.08 -12.76 -1.83
CA VAL A 380 20.91 -12.05 -2.37
C VAL A 380 20.88 -12.15 -3.90
N GLN A 381 22.02 -11.93 -4.57
CA GLN A 381 22.10 -11.95 -6.02
C GLN A 381 21.69 -13.29 -6.61
N GLU A 382 22.19 -14.39 -6.07
CA GLU A 382 21.86 -15.76 -6.49
C GLU A 382 20.37 -16.03 -6.32
N PHE A 383 19.83 -15.75 -5.13
CA PHE A 383 18.40 -15.94 -4.85
C PHE A 383 17.48 -15.12 -5.79
N ILE A 384 17.79 -13.84 -6.03
CA ILE A 384 16.97 -12.99 -6.90
C ILE A 384 17.14 -13.37 -8.37
N LYS A 385 18.33 -13.83 -8.78
CA LYS A 385 18.56 -14.34 -10.13
C LYS A 385 17.69 -15.56 -10.42
N ASP A 386 17.60 -16.49 -9.49
CA ASP A 386 16.73 -17.67 -9.64
C ASP A 386 15.26 -17.26 -9.71
N LEU A 387 14.82 -16.35 -8.84
CA LEU A 387 13.44 -15.82 -8.86
C LEU A 387 13.11 -15.12 -10.19
N PHE A 388 14.04 -14.32 -10.72
CA PHE A 388 13.89 -13.65 -12.01
C PHE A 388 13.82 -14.65 -13.18
N LEU A 389 14.68 -15.67 -13.20
CA LEU A 389 14.68 -16.66 -14.27
C LEU A 389 13.38 -17.48 -14.27
N ASN A 390 12.92 -17.91 -13.08
CA ASN A 390 11.64 -18.61 -12.94
C ASN A 390 10.46 -17.74 -13.37
N GLY A 391 10.45 -16.45 -12.98
CA GLY A 391 9.42 -15.52 -13.43
C GLY A 391 9.45 -15.30 -14.94
N GLN A 392 10.63 -15.32 -15.58
CA GLN A 392 10.76 -15.14 -17.01
C GLN A 392 10.30 -16.37 -17.81
N THR A 393 10.59 -17.59 -17.37
CA THR A 393 10.12 -18.81 -18.02
C THR A 393 8.59 -18.88 -18.00
N GLU A 394 7.97 -18.52 -16.87
CA GLU A 394 6.51 -18.43 -16.74
C GLU A 394 5.90 -17.38 -17.69
N LEU A 395 6.53 -16.20 -17.81
CA LEU A 395 6.07 -15.14 -18.73
C LEU A 395 6.21 -15.52 -20.21
N GLN A 396 7.27 -16.24 -20.57
CA GLN A 396 7.52 -16.69 -21.95
C GLN A 396 6.61 -17.85 -22.36
N SER A 397 6.16 -18.67 -21.41
CA SER A 397 5.29 -19.82 -21.67
C SER A 397 3.94 -19.45 -22.29
N GLY A 398 3.51 -18.18 -22.22
CA GLY A 398 2.21 -17.71 -22.74
C GLY A 398 1.00 -18.14 -21.90
N VAL A 399 1.14 -19.21 -21.09
CA VAL A 399 0.08 -19.81 -20.27
C VAL A 399 -0.55 -18.80 -19.31
N LEU A 400 0.24 -17.93 -18.69
CA LEU A 400 -0.26 -16.92 -17.76
C LEU A 400 -1.09 -15.82 -18.45
N GLN A 401 -0.70 -15.43 -19.67
CA GLN A 401 -1.42 -14.43 -20.45
C GLN A 401 -2.79 -15.00 -20.85
N ASP A 402 -2.83 -16.20 -21.42
CA ASP A 402 -4.04 -16.86 -21.89
C ASP A 402 -5.01 -17.21 -20.75
N THR A 403 -4.48 -17.66 -19.61
CA THR A 403 -5.28 -17.94 -18.42
C THR A 403 -5.90 -16.66 -17.86
N SER A 404 -5.13 -15.57 -17.78
CA SER A 404 -5.65 -14.29 -17.27
C SER A 404 -6.70 -13.67 -18.20
N GLU A 405 -6.54 -13.77 -19.52
CA GLU A 405 -7.52 -13.27 -20.50
C GLU A 405 -8.83 -14.09 -20.51
N ARG A 406 -8.78 -15.37 -20.10
CA ARG A 406 -9.97 -16.23 -19.91
C ARG A 406 -10.67 -15.93 -18.58
N GLU A 407 -9.91 -15.82 -17.50
CA GLU A 407 -10.45 -15.52 -16.16
C GLU A 407 -11.15 -14.14 -16.11
N ASP A 408 -10.61 -13.13 -16.80
CA ASP A 408 -11.21 -11.80 -16.93
C ASP A 408 -12.56 -11.82 -17.69
N LYS A 409 -12.82 -12.84 -18.51
CA LYS A 409 -14.07 -13.01 -19.27
C LYS A 409 -15.13 -13.81 -18.53
N GLU A 410 -14.73 -14.77 -17.70
CA GLU A 410 -15.64 -15.66 -16.97
C GLU A 410 -16.13 -15.10 -15.63
N SER A 411 -15.37 -14.19 -15.01
CA SER A 411 -15.66 -13.68 -13.67
C SER A 411 -16.18 -12.23 -13.69
N HIS A 412 -17.43 -12.00 -13.29
CA HIS A 412 -17.94 -10.66 -12.97
C HIS A 412 -17.28 -10.06 -11.70
N LEU A 413 -16.50 -10.86 -10.96
CA LEU A 413 -15.63 -10.46 -9.87
C LEU A 413 -14.18 -10.58 -10.33
N THR A 414 -13.56 -9.46 -10.65
CA THR A 414 -12.19 -9.36 -11.16
C THR A 414 -11.16 -10.04 -10.23
N THR A 415 -10.74 -11.23 -10.59
CA THR A 415 -9.67 -12.00 -9.95
C THR A 415 -8.30 -11.32 -10.18
N ILE A 416 -7.26 -11.82 -9.51
CA ILE A 416 -5.91 -11.29 -9.64
C ILE A 416 -5.35 -11.66 -11.01
N ASN A 417 -4.96 -10.67 -11.80
CA ASN A 417 -4.25 -10.91 -13.05
C ASN A 417 -2.81 -11.36 -12.75
N LYS A 418 -2.60 -12.69 -12.77
CA LYS A 418 -1.33 -13.36 -12.48
C LYS A 418 -0.18 -12.85 -13.34
N PHE A 419 -0.42 -12.70 -14.64
CA PHE A 419 0.57 -12.17 -15.59
C PHE A 419 1.09 -10.80 -15.16
N LYS A 420 0.20 -9.86 -14.86
CA LYS A 420 0.56 -8.51 -14.45
C LYS A 420 1.37 -8.48 -13.15
N ILE A 421 1.02 -9.32 -12.18
CA ILE A 421 1.76 -9.42 -10.92
C ILE A 421 3.16 -9.99 -11.16
N ASN A 422 3.29 -11.00 -12.01
CA ASN A 422 4.58 -11.60 -12.34
C ASN A 422 5.50 -10.62 -13.10
N VAL A 423 4.95 -9.81 -14.02
CA VAL A 423 5.69 -8.71 -14.67
C VAL A 423 6.25 -7.73 -13.63
N LEU A 424 5.45 -7.34 -12.64
CA LEU A 424 5.89 -6.44 -11.56
C LEU A 424 6.94 -7.10 -10.63
N ALA A 425 6.80 -8.40 -10.36
CA ALA A 425 7.76 -9.13 -9.53
C ALA A 425 9.14 -9.17 -10.21
N ASN A 426 9.17 -9.52 -11.50
CA ASN A 426 10.39 -9.50 -12.30
C ASN A 426 11.02 -8.10 -12.38
N ALA A 427 10.19 -7.05 -12.47
CA ALA A 427 10.69 -5.68 -12.45
C ALA A 427 11.41 -5.36 -11.13
N ALA A 428 10.85 -5.77 -9.98
CA ALA A 428 11.52 -5.62 -8.69
C ALA A 428 12.81 -6.45 -8.59
N CYS A 429 12.86 -7.63 -9.22
CA CYS A 429 14.09 -8.43 -9.30
C CYS A 429 15.19 -7.73 -10.09
N VAL A 430 14.87 -7.05 -11.20
CA VAL A 430 15.86 -6.30 -11.99
C VAL A 430 16.52 -5.20 -11.16
N ASP A 431 15.72 -4.41 -10.42
CA ASP A 431 16.27 -3.38 -9.52
C ASP A 431 17.27 -3.97 -8.50
N LEU A 432 16.93 -5.13 -7.93
CA LEU A 432 17.79 -5.84 -6.98
C LEU A 432 19.04 -6.43 -7.62
N LEU A 433 18.95 -6.96 -8.85
CA LEU A 433 20.10 -7.47 -9.59
C LEU A 433 21.08 -6.34 -9.90
N VAL A 434 20.59 -5.19 -10.38
CA VAL A 434 21.41 -4.00 -10.64
C VAL A 434 22.09 -3.51 -9.35
N TRP A 435 21.37 -3.50 -8.23
CA TRP A 435 21.92 -3.15 -6.93
C TRP A 435 23.04 -4.14 -6.50
N ALA A 436 22.80 -5.45 -6.67
CA ALA A 436 23.70 -6.49 -6.19
C ALA A 436 24.98 -6.65 -7.03
N THR A 437 24.97 -6.26 -8.31
CA THR A 437 26.15 -6.33 -9.18
C THR A 437 27.27 -5.43 -8.66
N ARG A 438 28.46 -5.99 -8.43
CA ARG A 438 29.63 -5.25 -7.91
C ARG A 438 30.85 -5.27 -8.84
N ASP A 439 30.81 -6.07 -9.89
CA ASP A 439 31.91 -6.29 -10.82
C ASP A 439 31.47 -6.06 -12.28
N GLU A 440 32.40 -5.64 -13.12
CA GLU A 440 32.16 -5.36 -14.55
C GLU A 440 31.66 -6.60 -15.30
N SER A 441 32.23 -7.77 -15.02
CA SER A 441 31.82 -9.01 -15.68
C SER A 441 30.36 -9.38 -15.39
N GLY A 442 29.90 -9.18 -14.15
CA GLY A 442 28.51 -9.33 -13.75
C GLY A 442 27.60 -8.28 -14.39
N ALA A 443 28.09 -7.05 -14.56
CA ALA A 443 27.37 -5.97 -15.22
C ALA A 443 27.14 -6.27 -16.70
N ASP A 444 28.18 -6.69 -17.44
CA ASP A 444 28.07 -7.04 -18.86
C ASP A 444 27.06 -8.16 -19.10
N ASN A 445 27.14 -9.22 -18.29
CA ASN A 445 26.21 -10.34 -18.34
C ASN A 445 24.76 -9.91 -18.06
N LEU A 446 24.56 -8.99 -17.13
CA LEU A 446 23.24 -8.45 -16.83
C LEU A 446 22.74 -7.54 -17.95
N CYS A 447 23.59 -6.65 -18.48
CA CYS A 447 23.29 -5.78 -19.62
C CYS A 447 22.81 -6.58 -20.83
N GLY A 448 23.52 -7.65 -21.20
CA GLY A 448 23.13 -8.54 -22.29
C GLY A 448 21.72 -9.12 -22.10
N ARG A 449 21.40 -9.60 -20.89
CA ARG A 449 20.07 -10.14 -20.55
C ARG A 449 18.96 -9.09 -20.57
N LEU A 450 19.23 -7.88 -20.06
CA LEU A 450 18.26 -6.79 -20.08
C LEU A 450 17.97 -6.35 -21.51
N MET A 451 19.01 -6.26 -22.35
CA MET A 451 18.88 -5.90 -23.76
C MET A 451 18.11 -6.97 -24.54
N GLU A 452 18.40 -8.24 -24.32
CA GLU A 452 17.65 -9.35 -24.91
C GLU A 452 16.16 -9.27 -24.53
N LYS A 453 15.85 -8.95 -23.26
CA LYS A 453 14.46 -8.79 -22.82
C LYS A 453 13.76 -7.62 -23.51
N ILE A 454 14.42 -6.48 -23.65
CA ILE A 454 13.87 -5.30 -24.36
C ILE A 454 13.57 -5.67 -25.82
N ASN A 455 14.49 -6.37 -26.47
CA ASN A 455 14.39 -6.72 -27.89
C ASN A 455 13.46 -7.92 -28.18
N SER A 456 13.18 -8.77 -27.18
CA SER A 456 12.31 -9.95 -27.35
C SER A 456 10.83 -9.62 -27.61
N SER A 457 10.40 -8.37 -27.42
CA SER A 457 9.01 -7.95 -27.54
C SER A 457 8.63 -7.57 -28.97
N ASN A 458 8.48 -8.56 -29.85
CA ASN A 458 8.24 -8.34 -31.28
C ASN A 458 6.82 -7.82 -31.63
N ASN A 459 5.85 -7.92 -30.70
CA ASN A 459 4.46 -7.49 -30.91
C ASN A 459 4.11 -6.30 -29.99
N VAL A 460 3.52 -5.23 -30.54
CA VAL A 460 3.10 -4.03 -29.79
C VAL A 460 2.18 -4.37 -28.61
N LYS A 461 1.25 -5.34 -28.75
CA LYS A 461 0.37 -5.77 -27.65
C LYS A 461 1.16 -6.40 -26.50
N GLN A 462 2.16 -7.22 -26.82
CA GLN A 462 3.03 -7.89 -25.85
C GLN A 462 3.99 -6.90 -25.19
N ALA A 463 4.58 -5.99 -25.98
CA ALA A 463 5.42 -4.91 -25.47
C ALA A 463 4.68 -4.01 -24.46
N LEU A 464 3.42 -3.66 -24.75
CA LEU A 464 2.58 -2.88 -23.83
C LEU A 464 2.24 -3.65 -22.55
N ALA A 465 2.05 -4.97 -22.62
CA ALA A 465 1.79 -5.82 -21.46
C ALA A 465 3.03 -5.95 -20.55
N HIS A 466 4.23 -6.00 -21.14
CA HIS A 466 5.51 -6.03 -20.43
C HIS A 466 6.08 -4.65 -20.08
N MET A 467 5.38 -3.56 -20.41
CA MET A 467 5.90 -2.19 -20.29
C MET A 467 6.53 -1.86 -18.93
N PRO A 468 5.95 -2.24 -17.76
CA PRO A 468 6.60 -1.96 -16.47
C PRO A 468 7.98 -2.61 -16.33
N LEU A 469 8.15 -3.84 -16.83
CA LEU A 469 9.42 -4.56 -16.79
C LEU A 469 10.43 -3.95 -17.79
N ILE A 470 9.99 -3.63 -19.01
CA ILE A 470 10.84 -3.00 -20.03
C ILE A 470 11.39 -1.66 -19.53
N LEU A 471 10.55 -0.83 -18.90
CA LEU A 471 10.98 0.45 -18.35
C LEU A 471 12.05 0.29 -17.26
N VAL A 472 11.90 -0.71 -16.37
CA VAL A 472 12.90 -0.98 -15.34
C VAL A 472 14.18 -1.58 -15.93
N CYS A 473 14.11 -2.39 -16.98
CA CYS A 473 15.30 -2.82 -17.71
C CYS A 473 16.07 -1.62 -18.29
N MET A 474 15.39 -0.65 -18.89
CA MET A 474 16.01 0.56 -19.42
C MET A 474 16.63 1.43 -18.31
N GLU A 475 15.91 1.63 -17.21
CA GLU A 475 16.42 2.36 -16.04
C GLU A 475 17.64 1.64 -15.43
N GLY A 476 17.58 0.31 -15.37
CA GLY A 476 18.67 -0.54 -14.91
C GLY A 476 19.93 -0.43 -15.77
N LEU A 477 19.79 -0.41 -17.10
CA LEU A 477 20.90 -0.16 -18.02
C LEU A 477 21.54 1.22 -17.78
N GLY A 478 20.72 2.25 -17.57
CA GLY A 478 21.21 3.59 -17.20
C GLY A 478 22.04 3.57 -15.92
N LYS A 479 21.51 2.98 -14.84
CA LYS A 479 22.22 2.85 -13.55
C LYS A 479 23.51 2.02 -13.67
N LEU A 480 23.50 0.97 -14.48
CA LEU A 480 24.70 0.17 -14.73
C LEU A 480 25.76 0.99 -15.47
N SER A 481 25.39 1.80 -16.46
CA SER A 481 26.32 2.68 -17.16
C SER A 481 26.91 3.78 -16.27
N GLU A 482 26.15 4.30 -15.30
CA GLU A 482 26.67 5.24 -14.31
C GLU A 482 27.66 4.57 -13.33
N LYS A 483 27.40 3.30 -12.98
CA LYS A 483 28.20 2.53 -12.02
C LYS A 483 29.47 1.92 -12.65
N PHE A 484 29.37 1.52 -13.91
CA PHE A 484 30.42 0.90 -14.72
C PHE A 484 30.45 1.63 -16.08
N PRO A 485 31.18 2.76 -16.17
CA PRO A 485 31.23 3.59 -17.38
C PRO A 485 32.10 3.01 -18.51
N SER A 486 32.82 1.92 -18.22
CA SER A 486 33.79 1.23 -19.08
C SER A 486 33.16 0.59 -20.32
#